data_AF-A0A661X3Z0-F1
#
_entry.id   AF-A0A661X3Z0-F1
#
_cell.length_a   1.000
_cell.length_b   1.000
_cell.length_c   1.000
_cell.angle_alpha   90.00
_cell.angle_beta   90.00
_cell.angle_gamma   90.00
#
_symmetry.space_group_name_H-M   'P 1'
#
loop_
_entity.id
_entity.type
_entity.pdbx_description
1 polymer ?
#
loop_
_entity_poly.entity_id
_entity_poly.type
_entity_poly.pdbx_seq_one_letter_code
_entity_poly.pdbx_strand_id
1 'polypeptide(L)'
;MFNAENQNRESCLHSSINKAILFLSFVILSCAVQAPPSGGPVDRIPPEIIATDPLQGTLHVPRSLNRLKIIFSERMKESSIRNNLFISPPVKFKTEWKKGRILLFELQESLKPQQTYVLSIGSALQDMHNNKMAHSFTLAFSTGDTIDQGKIAGRIYGLKRNETFYVFAYLLNDTIAFNPFENKPDYVTLNGENGVYSLGFLKEGAYRVIAVEDRNHNLILDGIMERFALSFRDVILHDSLNQFSGLDMQLAKLDTIAPMLTGARARFHNLLVVRFSEPPVLDSLSHISVEDSLNRQPLPIKAWGKSSENGSWLEMVTAPMDSNRVYRLQCLNIADSSGNRNRDTLISYFMGTARQDTAAFKLLHYLPKDSAKKVRPEASVIVQFNQPVNWHQVALAFRLLKDSNNVVDGHWQIKNLYQAAFVPQKPLQPDHVYQSVLNLKRIQSYFNKTSTDSLIRHVFFVISQKELGEISGTIQTDFDLKHPVILNVRSVSGKRFHLRQIVHNKRTFKFNYLPEGAYKLDGFYDLNENGKFDHGTIVPFRFCEPFKFMQDTIKVRKRWETGGVIFTLPQPMETLNDSL
;
A
#
# COMPACT_ATOMS: atom_id res chain seq x y z
N MET A 1 118.92 -8.74 13.00
CA MET A 1 118.20 -7.66 13.72
C MET A 1 117.12 -7.15 12.77
N PHE A 2 115.87 -7.11 13.25
CA PHE A 2 114.67 -6.58 12.58
C PHE A 2 114.07 -7.35 11.38
N ASN A 3 113.15 -8.25 11.76
CA ASN A 3 111.88 -8.50 11.10
C ASN A 3 111.07 -7.20 10.95
N ALA A 4 110.17 -7.22 9.96
CA ALA A 4 109.00 -6.37 9.75
C ALA A 4 109.14 -5.40 8.56
N GLU A 5 108.68 -5.84 7.39
CA GLU A 5 108.00 -5.03 6.36
C GLU A 5 107.87 -5.86 5.08
N ASN A 6 106.86 -6.75 5.00
CA ASN A 6 106.23 -7.09 3.71
C ASN A 6 104.98 -8.00 3.81
N GLN A 7 104.42 -8.25 4.99
CA GLN A 7 103.18 -9.03 5.13
C GLN A 7 101.87 -8.20 5.11
N ASN A 8 101.92 -6.89 4.89
CA ASN A 8 100.74 -5.99 5.01
C ASN A 8 100.16 -5.46 3.68
N ARG A 9 100.55 -5.98 2.51
CA ARG A 9 99.95 -5.56 1.22
C ARG A 9 99.04 -6.59 0.53
N GLU A 10 99.13 -7.88 0.85
CA GLU A 10 98.27 -8.90 0.22
C GLU A 10 96.95 -9.16 0.97
N SER A 11 96.83 -8.78 2.25
CA SER A 11 95.59 -8.96 3.02
C SER A 11 94.52 -7.89 2.73
N CYS A 12 94.87 -6.79 2.06
CA CYS A 12 93.97 -5.66 1.80
C CYS A 12 93.18 -5.79 0.47
N LEU A 13 93.70 -6.52 -0.54
CA LEU A 13 92.97 -6.77 -1.79
C LEU A 13 91.87 -7.82 -1.64
N HIS A 14 92.08 -8.87 -0.84
CA HIS A 14 91.06 -9.90 -0.61
C HIS A 14 89.86 -9.42 0.24
N SER A 15 90.06 -8.43 1.12
CA SER A 15 88.95 -7.80 1.87
C SER A 15 88.05 -6.93 0.99
N SER A 16 88.64 -6.29 -0.03
CA SER A 16 87.95 -5.36 -0.94
C SER A 16 87.10 -6.11 -1.98
N ILE A 17 87.60 -7.25 -2.48
CA ILE A 17 86.88 -8.11 -3.43
C ILE A 17 85.73 -8.86 -2.75
N ASN A 18 85.92 -9.34 -1.51
CA ASN A 18 84.84 -10.01 -0.76
C ASN A 18 83.72 -9.05 -0.33
N LYS A 19 84.02 -7.76 -0.07
CA LYS A 19 82.98 -6.75 0.17
C LYS A 19 82.24 -6.35 -1.12
N ALA A 20 82.92 -6.32 -2.27
CA ALA A 20 82.28 -6.07 -3.56
C ALA A 20 81.37 -7.24 -4.01
N ILE A 21 81.77 -8.49 -3.76
CA ILE A 21 80.97 -9.68 -4.05
C ILE A 21 79.76 -9.81 -3.10
N LEU A 22 79.90 -9.41 -1.82
CA LEU A 22 78.79 -9.36 -0.86
C LEU A 22 77.80 -8.20 -1.14
N PHE A 23 78.27 -7.11 -1.76
CA PHE A 23 77.42 -6.01 -2.20
C PHE A 23 76.71 -6.33 -3.52
N LEU A 24 77.37 -7.07 -4.43
CA LEU A 24 76.77 -7.53 -5.69
C LEU A 24 75.75 -8.66 -5.47
N SER A 25 75.89 -9.48 -4.43
CA SER A 25 74.89 -10.50 -4.06
C SER A 25 73.63 -9.91 -3.41
N PHE A 26 73.68 -8.67 -2.90
CA PHE A 26 72.51 -7.99 -2.32
C PHE A 26 71.63 -7.27 -3.36
N VAL A 27 72.13 -7.05 -4.59
CA VAL A 27 71.40 -6.36 -5.66
C VAL A 27 70.49 -7.31 -6.49
N ILE A 28 70.64 -8.63 -6.32
CA ILE A 28 69.82 -9.63 -7.04
C ILE A 28 68.56 -10.09 -6.28
N LEU A 29 68.25 -9.48 -5.13
CA LEU A 29 66.99 -9.69 -4.39
C LEU A 29 65.90 -8.68 -4.77
N SER A 30 65.88 -8.20 -6.01
CA SER A 30 64.69 -7.56 -6.57
C SER A 30 63.68 -8.65 -6.92
N CYS A 31 62.87 -9.05 -5.94
CA CYS A 31 61.63 -9.78 -6.18
C CYS A 31 60.81 -9.02 -7.23
N ALA A 32 60.63 -9.62 -8.41
CA ALA A 32 59.60 -9.18 -9.32
C ALA A 32 58.25 -9.36 -8.62
N VAL A 33 57.63 -8.26 -8.21
CA VAL A 33 56.24 -8.26 -7.73
C VAL A 33 55.38 -8.68 -8.93
N GLN A 34 54.81 -9.89 -8.89
CA GLN A 34 53.73 -10.26 -9.79
C GLN A 34 52.54 -9.36 -9.48
N ALA A 35 52.46 -8.21 -10.16
CA ALA A 35 51.23 -7.46 -10.23
C ALA A 35 50.25 -8.29 -11.08
N PRO A 36 49.00 -8.52 -10.62
CA PRO A 36 47.99 -9.13 -11.47
C PRO A 36 47.87 -8.28 -12.75
N PRO A 37 47.63 -8.90 -13.93
CA PRO A 37 47.46 -8.15 -15.16
C PRO A 37 46.44 -7.04 -14.91
N SER A 38 46.76 -5.79 -15.28
CA SER A 38 45.81 -4.70 -15.21
C SER A 38 44.60 -5.12 -16.04
N GLY A 39 43.49 -5.44 -15.37
CA GLY A 39 42.26 -5.81 -16.05
C GLY A 39 41.94 -4.74 -17.09
N GLY A 40 41.57 -5.18 -18.29
CA GLY A 40 41.10 -4.27 -19.33
C GLY A 40 39.97 -3.36 -18.80
N PRO A 41 39.66 -2.26 -19.52
CA PRO A 41 38.57 -1.40 -19.11
C PRO A 41 37.31 -2.25 -18.85
N VAL A 42 36.67 -2.00 -17.71
CA VAL A 42 35.42 -2.70 -17.35
C VAL A 42 34.43 -2.49 -18.48
N ASP A 43 33.91 -3.58 -19.03
CA ASP A 43 32.87 -3.54 -20.04
C ASP A 43 31.60 -2.92 -19.46
N ARG A 44 31.10 -1.89 -20.13
CA ARG A 44 29.92 -1.11 -19.74
C ARG A 44 28.91 -1.01 -20.88
N ILE A 45 29.15 -1.70 -22.00
CA ILE A 45 28.27 -1.65 -23.16
C ILE A 45 27.03 -2.51 -22.85
N PRO A 46 25.81 -1.97 -22.95
CA PRO A 46 24.61 -2.75 -22.77
C PRO A 46 24.43 -3.80 -23.89
N PRO A 47 23.95 -5.00 -23.58
CA PRO A 47 23.55 -5.96 -24.60
C PRO A 47 22.35 -5.47 -25.40
N GLU A 48 22.38 -5.68 -26.71
CA GLU A 48 21.33 -5.32 -27.66
C GLU A 48 20.83 -6.55 -28.42
N ILE A 49 19.60 -6.48 -28.94
CA ILE A 49 19.06 -7.52 -29.83
C ILE A 49 19.32 -7.09 -31.27
N ILE A 50 20.10 -7.89 -31.98
CA ILE A 50 20.57 -7.57 -33.34
C ILE A 50 19.78 -8.26 -34.44
N ALA A 51 19.04 -9.33 -34.12
CA ALA A 51 18.18 -10.02 -35.08
C ALA A 51 17.11 -10.87 -34.39
N THR A 52 15.98 -11.04 -35.08
CA THR A 52 14.88 -11.92 -34.68
C THR A 52 14.40 -12.78 -35.84
N ASP A 53 13.82 -13.93 -35.52
CA ASP A 53 13.06 -14.75 -36.45
C ASP A 53 11.79 -15.24 -35.72
N PRO A 54 10.59 -14.83 -36.16
CA PRO A 54 10.30 -13.98 -37.31
C PRO A 54 10.81 -12.54 -37.15
N LEU A 55 10.87 -11.80 -38.27
CA LEU A 55 11.20 -10.38 -38.25
C LEU A 55 10.05 -9.56 -37.64
N GLN A 56 10.37 -8.41 -37.05
CA GLN A 56 9.38 -7.45 -36.59
C GLN A 56 8.36 -7.15 -37.68
N GLY A 57 7.08 -7.31 -37.35
CA GLY A 57 5.99 -7.00 -38.26
C GLY A 57 5.61 -8.10 -39.25
N THR A 58 6.16 -9.32 -39.12
CA THR A 58 5.88 -10.41 -40.06
C THR A 58 4.40 -10.84 -39.99
N LEU A 59 3.75 -10.95 -41.15
CA LEU A 59 2.38 -11.43 -41.33
C LEU A 59 2.37 -12.90 -41.78
N HIS A 60 1.19 -13.52 -41.77
CA HIS A 60 0.97 -14.90 -42.24
C HIS A 60 1.92 -15.94 -41.62
N VAL A 61 2.34 -15.71 -40.37
CA VAL A 61 3.20 -16.64 -39.65
C VAL A 61 2.47 -17.98 -39.52
N PRO A 62 3.08 -19.11 -39.90
CA PRO A 62 2.43 -20.41 -39.82
C PRO A 62 2.02 -20.75 -38.39
N ARG A 63 0.79 -21.26 -38.23
CA ARG A 63 0.30 -21.70 -36.90
C ARG A 63 1.09 -22.86 -36.31
N SER A 64 1.80 -23.60 -37.16
CA SER A 64 2.70 -24.70 -36.81
C SER A 64 4.11 -24.24 -36.43
N LEU A 65 4.37 -22.93 -36.40
CA LEU A 65 5.66 -22.39 -35.94
C LEU A 65 5.97 -22.95 -34.54
N ASN A 66 7.10 -23.62 -34.41
CA ASN A 66 7.51 -24.28 -33.17
C ASN A 66 8.65 -23.55 -32.45
N ARG A 67 9.32 -22.59 -33.10
CA ARG A 67 10.46 -21.87 -32.56
C ARG A 67 10.47 -20.39 -32.95
N LEU A 68 10.71 -19.53 -31.96
CA LEU A 68 11.15 -18.14 -32.18
C LEU A 68 12.62 -18.03 -31.84
N LYS A 69 13.36 -17.16 -32.53
CA LYS A 69 14.80 -16.97 -32.32
C LYS A 69 15.12 -15.50 -32.10
N ILE A 70 15.89 -15.23 -31.04
CA ILE A 70 16.40 -13.90 -30.69
C ILE A 70 17.92 -13.97 -30.63
N ILE A 71 18.60 -13.04 -31.28
CA ILE A 71 20.06 -12.96 -31.32
C ILE A 71 20.51 -11.68 -30.62
N PHE A 72 21.37 -11.83 -29.61
CA PHE A 72 21.98 -10.72 -28.87
C PHE A 72 23.33 -10.32 -29.46
N SER A 73 23.74 -9.07 -29.24
CA SER A 73 25.06 -8.52 -29.59
C SER A 73 26.21 -9.27 -28.91
N GLU A 74 25.95 -9.86 -27.74
CA GLU A 74 26.94 -10.52 -26.89
C GLU A 74 26.38 -11.72 -26.11
N ARG A 75 27.21 -12.30 -25.22
CA ARG A 75 26.82 -13.46 -24.40
C ARG A 75 26.01 -13.01 -23.19
N MET A 76 24.87 -13.67 -22.98
CA MET A 76 23.93 -13.36 -21.91
C MET A 76 24.03 -14.35 -20.75
N LYS A 77 23.74 -13.87 -19.53
CA LYS A 77 23.58 -14.72 -18.35
C LYS A 77 22.22 -15.40 -18.39
N GLU A 78 22.22 -16.72 -18.53
CA GLU A 78 20.99 -17.51 -18.60
C GLU A 78 20.12 -17.35 -17.34
N SER A 79 20.75 -17.19 -16.17
CA SER A 79 20.05 -16.97 -14.89
C SER A 79 19.26 -15.65 -14.84
N SER A 80 19.57 -14.68 -15.71
CA SER A 80 18.89 -13.37 -15.77
C SER A 80 17.53 -13.41 -16.49
N ILE A 81 17.16 -14.55 -17.08
CA ILE A 81 15.87 -14.72 -17.79
C ILE A 81 14.66 -14.68 -16.87
N ARG A 82 14.78 -15.14 -15.62
CA ARG A 82 13.62 -15.40 -14.76
C ARG A 82 12.71 -14.18 -14.67
N ASN A 83 11.44 -14.39 -15.07
CA ASN A 83 10.35 -13.42 -15.04
C ASN A 83 10.52 -12.20 -15.96
N ASN A 84 11.37 -12.29 -16.98
CA ASN A 84 11.61 -11.20 -17.94
C ASN A 84 11.16 -11.50 -19.38
N LEU A 85 10.64 -12.70 -19.64
CA LEU A 85 10.22 -13.13 -20.97
C LEU A 85 8.72 -13.43 -20.96
N PHE A 86 7.99 -12.87 -21.92
CA PHE A 86 6.54 -13.01 -21.97
C PHE A 86 6.06 -12.99 -23.42
N ILE A 87 5.06 -13.82 -23.72
CA ILE A 87 4.35 -13.82 -25.00
C ILE A 87 2.88 -13.48 -24.70
N SER A 88 2.33 -12.52 -25.45
CA SER A 88 0.93 -12.10 -25.37
C SER A 88 0.28 -12.18 -26.74
N PRO A 89 -0.88 -12.84 -26.93
CA PRO A 89 -1.58 -13.73 -25.99
C PRO A 89 -0.68 -14.82 -25.38
N PRO A 90 -0.98 -15.34 -24.18
CA PRO A 90 -0.17 -16.37 -23.55
C PRO A 90 0.03 -17.60 -24.44
N VAL A 91 1.29 -18.02 -24.58
CA VAL A 91 1.70 -19.27 -25.23
C VAL A 91 2.66 -19.99 -24.30
N LYS A 92 2.48 -21.27 -24.07
CA LYS A 92 3.45 -22.11 -23.34
C LYS A 92 4.72 -22.25 -24.16
N PHE A 93 5.85 -21.94 -23.57
CA PHE A 93 7.16 -22.11 -24.23
C PHE A 93 8.23 -22.62 -23.26
N LYS A 94 9.29 -23.18 -23.82
CA LYS A 94 10.57 -23.41 -23.15
C LYS A 94 11.66 -22.55 -23.78
N THR A 95 12.68 -22.20 -23.02
CA THR A 95 13.81 -21.43 -23.53
C THR A 95 15.07 -22.28 -23.62
N GLU A 96 15.79 -22.17 -24.72
CA GLU A 96 17.10 -22.82 -24.93
C GLU A 96 18.13 -21.77 -25.37
N TRP A 97 19.32 -21.78 -24.76
CA TRP A 97 20.44 -20.94 -25.19
C TRP A 97 21.34 -21.70 -26.16
N LYS A 98 21.68 -21.05 -27.28
CA LYS A 98 22.70 -21.53 -28.22
C LYS A 98 23.86 -20.56 -28.28
N LYS A 99 25.08 -21.11 -28.06
CA LYS A 99 26.35 -20.36 -28.08
C LYS A 99 26.37 -19.15 -27.13
N GLY A 100 25.53 -19.15 -26.09
CA GLY A 100 25.40 -18.08 -25.10
C GLY A 100 24.81 -16.74 -25.61
N ARG A 101 24.51 -16.60 -26.91
CA ARG A 101 24.02 -15.34 -27.51
C ARG A 101 22.72 -15.48 -28.29
N ILE A 102 22.25 -16.69 -28.50
CA ILE A 102 21.01 -16.98 -29.24
C ILE A 102 20.03 -17.58 -28.24
N LEU A 103 18.90 -16.92 -28.05
CA LEU A 103 17.79 -17.40 -27.23
C LEU A 103 16.71 -17.96 -28.16
N LEU A 104 16.40 -19.24 -27.98
CA LEU A 104 15.30 -19.90 -28.69
C LEU A 104 14.11 -20.05 -27.75
N PHE A 105 12.93 -19.73 -28.25
CA PHE A 105 11.65 -20.02 -27.60
C PHE A 105 11.02 -21.20 -28.31
N GLU A 106 10.94 -22.35 -27.66
CA GLU A 106 10.26 -23.53 -28.16
C GLU A 106 8.79 -23.50 -27.75
N LEU A 107 7.91 -23.22 -28.70
CA LEU A 107 6.47 -23.16 -28.46
C LEU A 107 5.93 -24.57 -28.24
N GLN A 108 5.16 -24.75 -27.18
CA GLN A 108 4.62 -26.05 -26.75
C GLN A 108 3.19 -26.28 -27.26
N GLU A 109 2.62 -25.32 -27.98
CA GLU A 109 1.27 -25.35 -28.54
C GLU A 109 1.20 -24.55 -29.84
N SER A 110 0.20 -24.83 -30.68
CA SER A 110 0.00 -24.14 -31.96
C SER A 110 -0.58 -22.74 -31.76
N LEU A 111 -0.22 -21.82 -32.65
CA LEU A 111 -0.72 -20.45 -32.62
C LEU A 111 -2.21 -20.39 -33.05
N LYS A 112 -2.94 -19.43 -32.46
CA LYS A 112 -4.32 -19.10 -32.81
C LYS A 112 -4.37 -18.51 -34.23
N PRO A 113 -5.45 -18.77 -35.01
CA PRO A 113 -5.63 -18.15 -36.32
C PRO A 113 -5.95 -16.66 -36.19
N GLN A 114 -5.56 -15.85 -37.19
CA GLN A 114 -5.86 -14.40 -37.26
C GLN A 114 -5.53 -13.66 -35.96
N GLN A 115 -4.33 -13.89 -35.43
CA GLN A 115 -3.93 -13.40 -34.12
C GLN A 115 -2.56 -12.72 -34.19
N THR A 116 -2.51 -11.50 -33.65
CA THR A 116 -1.24 -10.82 -33.35
C THR A 116 -0.64 -11.38 -32.07
N TYR A 117 0.64 -11.73 -32.12
CA TYR A 117 1.45 -12.17 -31.01
C TYR A 117 2.58 -11.19 -30.74
N VAL A 118 2.84 -10.95 -29.46
CA VAL A 118 3.83 -10.01 -28.96
C VAL A 118 4.74 -10.76 -28.01
N LEU A 119 5.95 -11.05 -28.46
CA LEU A 119 7.03 -11.49 -27.58
C LEU A 119 7.71 -10.26 -26.99
N SER A 120 7.93 -10.25 -25.68
CA SER A 120 8.60 -9.15 -25.01
C SER A 120 9.68 -9.65 -24.06
N ILE A 121 10.75 -8.86 -24.01
CA ILE A 121 11.98 -9.14 -23.27
C ILE A 121 12.28 -7.91 -22.41
N GLY A 122 12.25 -8.11 -21.09
CA GLY A 122 12.50 -7.05 -20.11
C GLY A 122 13.96 -6.57 -20.11
N SER A 123 14.18 -5.31 -19.73
CA SER A 123 15.52 -4.72 -19.66
C SER A 123 16.42 -5.30 -18.56
N ALA A 124 15.87 -6.12 -17.67
CA ALA A 124 16.62 -6.71 -16.56
C ALA A 124 17.50 -7.90 -16.95
N LEU A 125 17.43 -8.38 -18.21
CA LEU A 125 18.40 -9.35 -18.74
C LEU A 125 19.82 -8.76 -18.70
N GLN A 126 20.78 -9.60 -18.36
CA GLN A 126 22.17 -9.19 -18.16
C GLN A 126 23.13 -9.98 -19.06
N ASP A 127 24.18 -9.32 -19.52
CA ASP A 127 25.33 -9.94 -20.15
C ASP A 127 26.22 -10.68 -19.12
N MET A 128 27.33 -11.27 -19.57
CA MET A 128 28.32 -11.91 -18.70
C MET A 128 29.05 -10.93 -17.75
N HIS A 129 29.08 -9.63 -18.06
CA HIS A 129 29.69 -8.55 -17.27
C HIS A 129 28.74 -7.85 -16.28
N ASN A 130 27.47 -8.27 -16.21
CA ASN A 130 26.37 -7.67 -15.44
C ASN A 130 25.78 -6.37 -16.02
N ASN A 131 26.11 -5.98 -17.25
CA ASN A 131 25.41 -4.88 -17.91
C ASN A 131 23.99 -5.35 -18.25
N LYS A 132 23.01 -4.52 -17.89
CA LYS A 132 21.61 -4.73 -18.24
C LYS A 132 21.35 -4.21 -19.64
N MET A 133 20.38 -4.80 -20.34
CA MET A 133 19.86 -4.20 -21.57
C MET A 133 19.41 -2.74 -21.30
N ALA A 134 19.67 -1.84 -22.23
CA ALA A 134 19.31 -0.42 -22.07
C ALA A 134 17.79 -0.21 -22.03
N HIS A 135 17.05 -0.98 -22.84
CA HIS A 135 15.59 -0.90 -22.98
C HIS A 135 14.98 -2.29 -23.08
N SER A 136 13.70 -2.43 -22.71
CA SER A 136 12.93 -3.63 -23.03
C SER A 136 12.74 -3.72 -24.55
N PHE A 137 12.67 -4.95 -25.06
CA PHE A 137 12.45 -5.22 -26.47
C PHE A 137 11.11 -5.91 -26.68
N THR A 138 10.44 -5.59 -27.79
CA THR A 138 9.15 -6.18 -28.17
C THR A 138 9.19 -6.60 -29.64
N LEU A 139 8.84 -7.85 -29.90
CA LEU A 139 8.66 -8.45 -31.21
C LEU A 139 7.18 -8.72 -31.46
N ALA A 140 6.59 -8.05 -32.44
CA ALA A 140 5.20 -8.27 -32.86
C ALA A 140 5.16 -8.99 -34.22
N PHE A 141 4.32 -10.02 -34.34
CA PHE A 141 4.06 -10.76 -35.58
C PHE A 141 2.62 -11.27 -35.59
N SER A 142 2.08 -11.63 -36.76
CA SER A 142 0.69 -12.08 -36.89
C SER A 142 0.57 -13.37 -37.69
N THR A 143 -0.39 -14.21 -37.29
CA THR A 143 -0.83 -15.37 -38.09
C THR A 143 -1.89 -14.99 -39.13
N GLY A 144 -2.38 -13.74 -39.12
CA GLY A 144 -3.37 -13.21 -40.05
C GLY A 144 -2.79 -12.17 -41.03
N ASP A 145 -3.71 -11.40 -41.63
CA ASP A 145 -3.42 -10.39 -42.66
C ASP A 145 -3.00 -9.03 -42.08
N THR A 146 -3.17 -8.81 -40.78
CA THR A 146 -2.92 -7.53 -40.11
C THR A 146 -2.24 -7.73 -38.77
N ILE A 147 -1.62 -6.66 -38.27
CA ILE A 147 -1.12 -6.54 -36.90
C ILE A 147 -2.03 -5.57 -36.17
N ASP A 148 -2.65 -6.06 -35.11
CA ASP A 148 -3.52 -5.30 -34.22
C ASP A 148 -2.77 -4.09 -33.63
N GLN A 149 -3.45 -2.96 -33.45
CA GLN A 149 -2.82 -1.72 -32.98
C GLN A 149 -3.37 -1.23 -31.63
N GLY A 150 -4.35 -1.93 -31.05
CA GLY A 150 -5.01 -1.52 -29.83
C GLY A 150 -4.06 -1.42 -28.64
N LYS A 151 -4.24 -0.42 -27.78
CA LYS A 151 -3.38 -0.17 -26.62
C LYS A 151 -4.17 0.22 -25.38
N ILE A 152 -3.87 -0.41 -24.24
CA ILE A 152 -4.41 -0.05 -22.93
C ILE A 152 -3.24 0.17 -21.97
N ALA A 153 -3.18 1.35 -21.34
CA ALA A 153 -2.12 1.71 -20.40
C ALA A 153 -2.66 2.32 -19.10
N GLY A 154 -1.91 2.12 -18.01
CA GLY A 154 -2.27 2.63 -16.69
C GLY A 154 -1.13 2.43 -15.68
N ARG A 155 -1.45 2.66 -14.41
CA ARG A 155 -0.55 2.40 -13.28
C ARG A 155 -1.26 1.63 -12.17
N ILE A 156 -0.56 0.65 -11.59
CA ILE A 156 -0.95 -0.03 -10.36
C ILE A 156 -0.34 0.72 -9.16
N TYR A 157 -1.20 1.21 -8.27
CA TYR A 157 -0.81 1.88 -7.02
C TYR A 157 -0.85 0.91 -5.83
N GLY A 158 -0.07 1.22 -4.79
CA GLY A 158 0.00 0.41 -3.57
C GLY A 158 1.07 -0.69 -3.58
N LEU A 159 1.88 -0.75 -4.64
CA LEU A 159 2.99 -1.69 -4.76
C LEU A 159 4.16 -1.33 -3.84
N LYS A 160 4.84 -2.35 -3.30
CA LYS A 160 6.17 -2.18 -2.68
C LYS A 160 7.23 -2.04 -3.77
N ARG A 161 8.41 -1.56 -3.39
CA ARG A 161 9.55 -1.40 -4.31
C ARG A 161 9.88 -2.75 -4.97
N ASN A 162 9.96 -2.75 -6.30
CA ASN A 162 10.24 -3.91 -7.15
C ASN A 162 9.18 -5.05 -7.07
N GLU A 163 7.95 -4.78 -6.63
CA GLU A 163 6.87 -5.74 -6.80
C GLU A 163 6.43 -5.80 -8.27
N THR A 164 6.26 -7.02 -8.75
CA THR A 164 5.82 -7.34 -10.11
C THR A 164 4.44 -7.99 -10.05
N PHE A 165 3.54 -7.51 -10.90
CA PHE A 165 2.17 -7.93 -11.08
C PHE A 165 1.96 -8.18 -12.57
N TYR A 166 1.20 -9.22 -12.85
CA TYR A 166 0.66 -9.43 -14.18
C TYR A 166 -0.56 -8.54 -14.35
N VAL A 167 -0.71 -7.96 -15.53
CA VAL A 167 -1.92 -7.28 -15.94
C VAL A 167 -2.60 -8.16 -16.97
N PHE A 168 -3.74 -8.70 -16.56
CA PHE A 168 -4.59 -9.59 -17.32
C PHE A 168 -5.67 -8.78 -18.03
N ALA A 169 -5.79 -8.95 -19.34
CA ALA A 169 -6.89 -8.39 -20.11
C ALA A 169 -7.70 -9.53 -20.74
N TYR A 170 -8.98 -9.55 -20.42
CA TYR A 170 -9.97 -10.49 -20.90
C TYR A 170 -10.81 -9.81 -21.96
N LEU A 171 -10.88 -10.41 -23.14
CA LEU A 171 -11.80 -9.96 -24.18
C LEU A 171 -13.21 -10.41 -23.80
N LEU A 172 -14.08 -9.44 -23.55
CA LEU A 172 -15.47 -9.69 -23.21
C LEU A 172 -16.25 -10.16 -24.44
N ASN A 173 -17.08 -11.17 -24.23
CA ASN A 173 -18.04 -11.69 -25.18
C ASN A 173 -19.28 -12.17 -24.43
N ASP A 174 -20.45 -12.16 -25.08
CA ASP A 174 -21.72 -12.49 -24.42
C ASP A 174 -21.85 -13.97 -24.04
N THR A 175 -21.01 -14.83 -24.61
CA THR A 175 -21.07 -16.29 -24.45
C THR A 175 -20.28 -16.83 -23.26
N ILE A 176 -19.24 -16.13 -22.81
CA ILE A 176 -18.33 -16.60 -21.76
C ILE A 176 -18.34 -15.58 -20.63
N ALA A 177 -18.89 -15.99 -19.49
CA ALA A 177 -18.86 -15.17 -18.29
C ALA A 177 -17.42 -14.89 -17.85
N PHE A 178 -17.16 -13.66 -17.41
CA PHE A 178 -15.89 -13.28 -16.83
C PHE A 178 -15.63 -14.11 -15.55
N ASN A 179 -14.62 -14.98 -15.61
CA ASN A 179 -14.19 -15.80 -14.48
C ASN A 179 -12.65 -15.93 -14.46
N PRO A 180 -11.93 -15.07 -13.71
CA PRO A 180 -10.47 -15.11 -13.66
C PRO A 180 -9.92 -16.28 -12.84
N PHE A 181 -10.76 -17.02 -12.10
CA PHE A 181 -10.35 -18.18 -11.30
C PHE A 181 -10.17 -19.45 -12.15
N GLU A 182 -10.82 -19.50 -13.31
CA GLU A 182 -10.81 -20.67 -14.19
C GLU A 182 -10.23 -20.35 -15.57
N ASN A 183 -10.46 -19.13 -16.06
CA ASN A 183 -10.07 -18.71 -17.39
C ASN A 183 -8.77 -17.90 -17.38
N LYS A 184 -7.87 -18.26 -18.29
CA LYS A 184 -6.67 -17.47 -18.60
C LYS A 184 -7.03 -16.20 -19.35
N PRO A 185 -6.24 -15.11 -19.20
CA PRO A 185 -6.47 -13.89 -19.96
C PRO A 185 -6.16 -14.08 -21.45
N ASP A 186 -6.84 -13.30 -22.28
CA ASP A 186 -6.54 -13.22 -23.71
C ASP A 186 -5.25 -12.46 -23.99
N TYR A 187 -4.93 -11.48 -23.16
CA TYR A 187 -3.72 -10.67 -23.26
C TYR A 187 -3.08 -10.47 -21.90
N VAL A 188 -1.76 -10.43 -21.88
CA VAL A 188 -0.99 -10.31 -20.63
C VAL A 188 0.19 -9.36 -20.80
N THR A 189 0.46 -8.58 -19.78
CA THR A 189 1.71 -7.81 -19.64
C THR A 189 2.15 -7.81 -18.19
N LEU A 190 3.33 -7.24 -17.91
CA LEU A 190 3.81 -6.98 -16.57
C LEU A 190 3.84 -5.47 -16.31
N ASN A 191 3.71 -5.07 -15.05
CA ASN A 191 4.10 -3.71 -14.70
C ASN A 191 5.62 -3.54 -14.79
N GLY A 192 6.04 -2.40 -15.33
CA GLY A 192 7.39 -1.89 -15.20
C GLY A 192 7.61 -1.15 -13.87
N GLU A 193 8.60 -0.26 -13.88
CA GLU A 193 8.95 0.54 -12.70
C GLU A 193 7.78 1.41 -12.21
N ASN A 194 7.67 1.55 -10.89
CA ASN A 194 6.63 2.35 -10.23
C ASN A 194 5.19 1.94 -10.59
N GLY A 195 4.97 0.67 -10.98
CA GLY A 195 3.65 0.10 -11.26
C GLY A 195 3.06 0.49 -12.61
N VAL A 196 3.80 1.17 -13.49
CA VAL A 196 3.31 1.55 -14.83
C VAL A 196 3.21 0.31 -15.71
N TYR A 197 2.15 0.16 -16.49
CA TYR A 197 1.99 -0.96 -17.42
C TYR A 197 1.42 -0.51 -18.77
N SER A 198 1.65 -1.32 -19.80
CA SER A 198 1.06 -1.13 -21.12
C SER A 198 0.77 -2.50 -21.76
N LEU A 199 -0.48 -2.71 -22.14
CA LEU A 199 -0.91 -3.74 -23.08
C LEU A 199 -0.94 -3.10 -24.47
N GLY A 200 -0.32 -3.76 -25.45
CA GLY A 200 -0.29 -3.28 -26.83
C GLY A 200 -0.64 -4.41 -27.79
N PHE A 201 -0.92 -4.03 -29.04
CA PHE A 201 -1.35 -4.96 -30.10
C PHE A 201 -2.61 -5.75 -29.73
N LEU A 202 -3.55 -5.05 -29.09
CA LEU A 202 -4.87 -5.58 -28.77
C LEU A 202 -5.75 -5.47 -30.00
N LYS A 203 -6.46 -6.54 -30.33
CA LYS A 203 -7.52 -6.48 -31.34
C LYS A 203 -8.66 -5.56 -30.88
N GLU A 204 -9.55 -5.23 -31.80
CA GLU A 204 -10.77 -4.50 -31.46
C GLU A 204 -11.68 -5.32 -30.53
N GLY A 205 -12.34 -4.64 -29.60
CA GLY A 205 -13.28 -5.26 -28.68
C GLY A 205 -13.36 -4.59 -27.31
N ALA A 206 -14.23 -5.15 -26.46
CA ALA A 206 -14.38 -4.73 -25.07
C ALA A 206 -13.47 -5.58 -24.16
N TYR A 207 -12.79 -4.93 -23.24
CA TYR A 207 -11.78 -5.53 -22.39
C TYR A 207 -12.05 -5.28 -20.92
N ARG A 208 -12.00 -6.35 -20.14
CA ARG A 208 -11.92 -6.28 -18.69
C ARG A 208 -10.48 -6.49 -18.25
N VAL A 209 -9.94 -5.53 -17.51
CA VAL A 209 -8.53 -5.53 -17.12
C VAL A 209 -8.41 -5.60 -15.60
N ILE A 210 -7.58 -6.53 -15.13
CA ILE A 210 -7.24 -6.71 -13.72
C ILE A 210 -5.72 -6.84 -13.57
N ALA A 211 -5.18 -6.48 -12.41
CA ALA A 211 -3.81 -6.82 -12.05
C ALA A 211 -3.81 -7.94 -11.01
N VAL A 212 -2.89 -8.89 -11.13
CA VAL A 212 -2.79 -10.07 -10.27
C VAL A 212 -1.34 -10.30 -9.86
N GLU A 213 -1.10 -10.50 -8.57
CA GLU A 213 0.16 -11.04 -8.06
C GLU A 213 0.19 -12.55 -8.27
N ASP A 214 0.31 -12.98 -9.53
CA ASP A 214 0.35 -14.40 -9.90
C ASP A 214 1.69 -15.00 -9.46
N ARG A 215 1.69 -15.64 -8.29
CA ARG A 215 2.91 -16.14 -7.63
C ARG A 215 3.34 -17.49 -8.16
N ASN A 216 2.40 -18.30 -8.64
CA ASN A 216 2.66 -19.63 -9.17
C ASN A 216 2.78 -19.65 -10.70
N HIS A 217 2.57 -18.49 -11.35
CA HIS A 217 2.70 -18.26 -12.78
C HIS A 217 1.76 -19.13 -13.62
N ASN A 218 0.56 -19.41 -13.11
CA ASN A 218 -0.44 -20.25 -13.79
C ASN A 218 -1.38 -19.45 -14.72
N LEU A 219 -1.33 -18.11 -14.66
CA LEU A 219 -2.16 -17.15 -15.39
C LEU A 219 -3.67 -17.26 -15.09
N ILE A 220 -4.02 -17.68 -13.89
CA ILE A 220 -5.36 -17.53 -13.31
C ILE A 220 -5.21 -16.81 -11.97
N LEU A 221 -6.32 -16.32 -11.41
CA LEU A 221 -6.32 -15.70 -10.10
C LEU A 221 -6.56 -16.77 -9.03
N ASP A 222 -5.62 -16.96 -8.11
CA ASP A 222 -5.81 -17.81 -6.94
C ASP A 222 -6.35 -17.00 -5.75
N GLY A 223 -7.68 -16.89 -5.69
CA GLY A 223 -8.45 -15.97 -4.85
C GLY A 223 -8.39 -16.13 -3.32
N ILE A 224 -7.47 -16.93 -2.77
CA ILE A 224 -7.20 -17.00 -1.32
C ILE A 224 -5.78 -16.50 -1.00
N MET A 225 -4.86 -16.59 -1.97
CA MET A 225 -3.42 -16.41 -1.73
C MET A 225 -2.85 -15.20 -2.46
N GLU A 226 -3.54 -14.71 -3.49
CA GLU A 226 -3.03 -13.70 -4.41
C GLU A 226 -3.71 -12.36 -4.24
N ARG A 227 -2.89 -11.30 -4.24
CA ARG A 227 -3.38 -9.93 -4.24
C ARG A 227 -3.78 -9.55 -5.66
N PHE A 228 -4.81 -8.72 -5.78
CA PHE A 228 -5.26 -8.22 -7.07
C PHE A 228 -5.60 -6.73 -6.99
N ALA A 229 -5.74 -6.11 -8.16
CA ALA A 229 -6.31 -4.77 -8.30
C ALA A 229 -7.29 -4.78 -9.47
N LEU A 230 -8.45 -4.13 -9.31
CA LEU A 230 -9.45 -4.01 -10.36
C LEU A 230 -9.38 -2.63 -11.00
N SER A 231 -9.74 -2.57 -12.27
CA SER A 231 -10.00 -1.32 -12.98
C SER A 231 -11.32 -0.70 -12.53
N PHE A 232 -11.51 0.58 -12.84
CA PHE A 232 -12.76 1.32 -12.56
C PHE A 232 -13.79 1.21 -13.70
N ARG A 233 -13.43 0.52 -14.80
CA ARG A 233 -14.27 0.29 -15.98
C ARG A 233 -13.69 -0.78 -16.90
N ASP A 234 -14.55 -1.31 -17.75
CA ASP A 234 -14.11 -1.97 -18.98
C ASP A 234 -13.62 -0.93 -20.01
N VAL A 235 -12.78 -1.36 -20.96
CA VAL A 235 -12.24 -0.52 -22.03
C VAL A 235 -12.70 -1.06 -23.38
N ILE A 236 -13.29 -0.20 -24.21
CA ILE A 236 -13.73 -0.55 -25.56
C ILE A 236 -12.71 0.05 -26.54
N LEU A 237 -12.14 -0.79 -27.40
CA LEU A 237 -11.24 -0.41 -28.48
C LEU A 237 -11.89 -0.66 -29.83
N HIS A 238 -11.81 0.33 -30.72
CA HIS A 238 -12.23 0.26 -32.13
C HIS A 238 -11.41 1.26 -32.95
N ASP A 239 -11.55 1.27 -34.28
CA ASP A 239 -10.74 2.05 -35.22
C ASP A 239 -10.48 3.51 -34.80
N SER A 240 -11.52 4.26 -34.41
CA SER A 240 -11.39 5.66 -33.99
C SER A 240 -10.91 5.86 -32.54
N LEU A 241 -10.88 4.81 -31.72
CA LEU A 241 -10.41 4.80 -30.32
C LEU A 241 -9.55 3.55 -30.05
N ASN A 242 -8.43 3.45 -30.76
CA ASN A 242 -7.52 2.32 -30.64
C ASN A 242 -6.57 2.43 -29.42
N GLN A 243 -6.61 3.53 -28.65
CA GLN A 243 -5.78 3.70 -27.46
C GLN A 243 -6.58 4.22 -26.27
N PHE A 244 -6.40 3.55 -25.13
CA PHE A 244 -6.87 4.01 -23.82
C PHE A 244 -5.67 4.17 -22.88
N SER A 245 -5.64 5.26 -22.11
CA SER A 245 -4.59 5.53 -21.14
C SER A 245 -5.18 6.09 -19.84
N GLY A 246 -4.54 5.78 -18.72
CA GLY A 246 -5.04 6.17 -17.40
C GLY A 246 -6.05 5.17 -16.82
N LEU A 247 -6.00 3.89 -17.23
CA LEU A 247 -6.73 2.81 -16.57
C LEU A 247 -6.04 2.46 -15.24
N ASP A 248 -5.96 3.41 -14.34
CA ASP A 248 -5.25 3.25 -13.07
C ASP A 248 -5.99 2.26 -12.15
N MET A 249 -5.23 1.46 -11.43
CA MET A 249 -5.74 0.44 -10.49
C MET A 249 -5.04 0.60 -9.14
N GLN A 250 -5.70 0.24 -8.05
CA GLN A 250 -5.08 0.27 -6.73
C GLN A 250 -5.21 -1.07 -6.03
N LEU A 251 -4.09 -1.57 -5.52
CA LEU A 251 -4.00 -2.88 -4.88
C LEU A 251 -5.06 -3.05 -3.78
N ALA A 252 -5.92 -4.05 -3.95
CA ALA A 252 -6.86 -4.49 -2.94
C ALA A 252 -6.15 -5.43 -1.95
N LYS A 253 -6.54 -5.39 -0.69
CA LYS A 253 -6.28 -6.53 0.20
C LYS A 253 -7.41 -7.51 -0.02
N LEU A 254 -7.08 -8.69 -0.56
CA LEU A 254 -8.00 -9.80 -0.55
C LEU A 254 -8.11 -10.30 0.89
N ASP A 255 -9.26 -10.04 1.48
CA ASP A 255 -9.64 -10.53 2.79
C ASP A 255 -11.01 -11.18 2.60
N THR A 256 -11.02 -12.52 2.60
CA THR A 256 -12.20 -13.35 2.35
C THR A 256 -12.62 -14.16 3.57
N ILE A 257 -11.89 -14.03 4.68
CA ILE A 257 -12.07 -14.84 5.88
C ILE A 257 -12.62 -13.93 6.95
N ALA A 258 -13.76 -14.30 7.55
CA ALA A 258 -14.30 -13.56 8.67
C ALA A 258 -13.40 -13.66 9.92
N PRO A 259 -13.45 -12.68 10.84
CA PRO A 259 -12.67 -12.72 12.06
C PRO A 259 -12.90 -14.00 12.86
N MET A 260 -11.81 -14.71 13.16
CA MET A 260 -11.84 -15.89 14.01
C MET A 260 -11.59 -15.52 15.47
N LEU A 261 -12.33 -16.12 16.39
CA LEU A 261 -12.09 -15.98 17.82
C LEU A 261 -10.87 -16.81 18.22
N THR A 262 -9.77 -16.16 18.59
CA THR A 262 -8.51 -16.84 18.97
C THR A 262 -8.40 -17.08 20.47
N GLY A 263 -9.22 -16.39 21.28
CA GLY A 263 -9.36 -16.70 22.70
C GLY A 263 -9.94 -15.55 23.52
N ALA A 264 -10.22 -15.82 24.79
CA ALA A 264 -10.68 -14.84 25.76
C ALA A 264 -9.98 -15.05 27.12
N ARG A 265 -9.78 -13.96 27.87
CA ARG A 265 -9.23 -14.03 29.24
C ARG A 265 -9.74 -12.88 30.12
N ALA A 266 -10.03 -13.18 31.38
CA ALA A 266 -10.27 -12.14 32.37
C ALA A 266 -8.95 -11.42 32.71
N ARG A 267 -8.87 -10.10 32.44
CA ARG A 267 -7.73 -9.26 32.84
C ARG A 267 -7.88 -8.83 34.31
N PHE A 268 -9.10 -8.46 34.66
CA PHE A 268 -9.56 -8.20 36.03
C PHE A 268 -10.90 -8.88 36.24
N HIS A 269 -11.36 -8.94 37.49
CA HIS A 269 -12.63 -9.57 37.85
C HIS A 269 -13.84 -8.96 37.13
N ASN A 270 -13.72 -7.77 36.55
CA ASN A 270 -14.80 -7.07 35.83
C ASN A 270 -14.34 -6.56 34.45
N LEU A 271 -13.24 -7.10 33.91
CA LEU A 271 -12.71 -6.74 32.60
C LEU A 271 -12.25 -7.97 31.85
N LEU A 272 -12.96 -8.28 30.76
CA LEU A 272 -12.67 -9.36 29.84
C LEU A 272 -11.91 -8.82 28.62
N VAL A 273 -10.88 -9.53 28.19
CA VAL A 273 -10.18 -9.29 26.93
C VAL A 273 -10.46 -10.44 25.98
N VAL A 274 -11.03 -10.12 24.82
CA VAL A 274 -11.37 -11.05 23.75
C VAL A 274 -10.44 -10.80 22.57
N ARG A 275 -9.91 -11.85 21.96
CA ARG A 275 -8.92 -11.78 20.88
C ARG A 275 -9.47 -12.40 19.61
N PHE A 276 -9.30 -11.70 18.50
CA PHE A 276 -9.64 -12.17 17.17
C PHE A 276 -8.37 -12.33 16.31
N SER A 277 -8.48 -13.04 15.19
CA SER A 277 -7.42 -13.13 14.17
C SER A 277 -7.08 -11.76 13.57
N GLU A 278 -8.05 -10.86 13.56
CA GLU A 278 -8.00 -9.54 12.94
C GLU A 278 -8.94 -8.54 13.65
N PRO A 279 -8.90 -7.23 13.31
CA PRO A 279 -9.77 -6.22 13.93
C PRO A 279 -11.27 -6.46 13.72
N PRO A 280 -12.04 -6.79 14.77
CA PRO A 280 -13.48 -6.98 14.62
C PRO A 280 -14.21 -5.65 14.39
N VAL A 281 -15.28 -5.72 13.62
CA VAL A 281 -16.30 -4.69 13.41
C VAL A 281 -17.60 -5.22 13.99
N LEU A 282 -18.16 -4.42 14.91
CA LEU A 282 -19.39 -4.71 15.61
C LEU A 282 -20.44 -3.72 15.14
N ASP A 283 -21.53 -4.24 14.59
CA ASP A 283 -22.69 -3.47 14.13
C ASP A 283 -23.97 -3.94 14.83
N SER A 284 -25.13 -3.46 14.37
CA SER A 284 -26.43 -3.81 14.96
C SER A 284 -26.79 -5.30 14.81
N LEU A 285 -26.12 -6.04 13.93
CA LEU A 285 -26.35 -7.47 13.73
C LEU A 285 -25.42 -8.33 14.59
N SER A 286 -24.31 -7.76 15.08
CA SER A 286 -23.36 -8.46 15.94
C SER A 286 -23.96 -8.76 17.32
N HIS A 287 -23.81 -9.99 17.79
CA HIS A 287 -24.28 -10.42 19.10
C HIS A 287 -23.14 -11.03 19.92
N ILE A 288 -22.96 -10.54 21.14
CA ILE A 288 -21.97 -11.05 22.08
C ILE A 288 -22.63 -11.31 23.42
N SER A 289 -22.44 -12.51 23.97
CA SER A 289 -22.90 -12.88 25.30
C SER A 289 -21.79 -13.58 26.08
N VAL A 290 -21.83 -13.40 27.40
CA VAL A 290 -21.00 -14.13 28.35
C VAL A 290 -21.94 -14.78 29.36
N GLU A 291 -21.71 -16.04 29.67
CA GLU A 291 -22.50 -16.82 30.63
C GLU A 291 -21.60 -17.74 31.45
N ASP A 292 -22.05 -18.15 32.62
CA ASP A 292 -21.44 -19.24 33.37
C ASP A 292 -21.57 -20.55 32.57
N SER A 293 -20.47 -21.29 32.41
CA SER A 293 -20.46 -22.47 31.54
C SER A 293 -21.30 -23.64 32.07
N LEU A 294 -21.57 -23.69 33.38
CA LEU A 294 -22.29 -24.79 34.03
C LEU A 294 -23.78 -24.50 34.12
N ASN A 295 -24.16 -23.39 34.76
CA ASN A 295 -25.56 -23.07 35.04
C ASN A 295 -26.20 -22.12 34.01
N ARG A 296 -25.45 -21.68 32.99
CA ARG A 296 -25.90 -20.77 31.92
C ARG A 296 -26.43 -19.42 32.41
N GLN A 297 -26.09 -19.02 33.64
CA GLN A 297 -26.45 -17.70 34.14
C GLN A 297 -25.71 -16.63 33.33
N PRO A 298 -26.42 -15.67 32.72
CA PRO A 298 -25.79 -14.60 31.96
C PRO A 298 -24.92 -13.72 32.86
N LEU A 299 -23.74 -13.34 32.36
CA LEU A 299 -22.87 -12.33 32.96
C LEU A 299 -23.08 -11.00 32.21
N PRO A 300 -23.71 -9.99 32.82
CA PRO A 300 -24.00 -8.73 32.14
C PRO A 300 -22.74 -8.03 31.64
N ILE A 301 -22.77 -7.61 30.36
CA ILE A 301 -21.76 -6.74 29.75
C ILE A 301 -22.25 -5.30 29.89
N LYS A 302 -21.50 -4.46 30.59
CA LYS A 302 -21.85 -3.06 30.87
C LYS A 302 -21.36 -2.10 29.79
N ALA A 303 -20.22 -2.41 29.18
CA ALA A 303 -19.62 -1.64 28.10
C ALA A 303 -18.60 -2.49 27.36
N TRP A 304 -18.28 -2.12 26.12
CA TRP A 304 -17.21 -2.73 25.35
C TRP A 304 -16.54 -1.70 24.45
N GLY A 305 -15.33 -2.01 23.99
CA GLY A 305 -14.61 -1.19 23.01
C GLY A 305 -13.33 -1.85 22.54
N LYS A 306 -12.84 -1.43 21.37
CA LYS A 306 -11.57 -1.93 20.82
C LYS A 306 -10.42 -1.68 21.80
N SER A 307 -9.51 -2.64 21.96
CA SER A 307 -8.36 -2.44 22.83
C SER A 307 -7.44 -1.35 22.28
N SER A 308 -6.85 -0.55 23.16
CA SER A 308 -5.79 0.39 22.78
C SER A 308 -4.45 -0.29 22.51
N GLU A 309 -4.26 -1.53 23.00
CA GLU A 309 -3.02 -2.30 22.87
C GLU A 309 -2.92 -3.00 21.50
N ASN A 310 -4.04 -3.53 21.01
CA ASN A 310 -4.10 -4.28 19.76
C ASN A 310 -5.48 -4.15 19.12
N GLY A 311 -5.53 -3.77 17.85
CA GLY A 311 -6.78 -3.57 17.10
C GLY A 311 -7.62 -4.84 16.92
N SER A 312 -6.99 -6.03 16.97
CA SER A 312 -7.67 -7.33 16.92
C SER A 312 -8.25 -7.76 18.26
N TRP A 313 -8.12 -6.94 19.31
CA TRP A 313 -8.64 -7.25 20.63
C TRP A 313 -9.82 -6.36 20.98
N LEU A 314 -10.76 -6.94 21.70
CA LEU A 314 -11.97 -6.30 22.21
C LEU A 314 -11.93 -6.39 23.74
N GLU A 315 -12.18 -5.28 24.41
CA GLU A 315 -12.26 -5.22 25.87
C GLU A 315 -13.70 -5.00 26.29
N MET A 316 -14.15 -5.75 27.30
CA MET A 316 -15.52 -5.71 27.80
C MET A 316 -15.52 -5.52 29.31
N VAL A 317 -16.22 -4.48 29.76
CA VAL A 317 -16.55 -4.29 31.17
C VAL A 317 -17.73 -5.18 31.49
N THR A 318 -17.58 -6.07 32.47
CA THR A 318 -18.63 -7.00 32.88
C THR A 318 -19.09 -6.75 34.32
N ALA A 319 -20.14 -7.45 34.74
CA ALA A 319 -20.33 -7.73 36.16
C ALA A 319 -19.13 -8.52 36.73
N PRO A 320 -18.90 -8.50 38.06
CA PRO A 320 -17.83 -9.27 38.69
C PRO A 320 -17.89 -10.76 38.35
N MET A 321 -16.75 -11.30 37.95
CA MET A 321 -16.51 -12.71 37.64
C MET A 321 -15.95 -13.41 38.88
N ASP A 322 -16.38 -14.65 39.08
CA ASP A 322 -15.90 -15.53 40.14
C ASP A 322 -14.64 -16.28 39.68
N SER A 323 -13.58 -16.29 40.49
CA SER A 323 -12.30 -16.93 40.15
C SER A 323 -12.39 -18.45 40.02
N ASN A 324 -13.41 -19.06 40.63
CA ASN A 324 -13.58 -20.52 40.63
C ASN A 324 -14.54 -21.00 39.53
N ARG A 325 -15.01 -20.08 38.69
CA ARG A 325 -15.95 -20.40 37.61
C ARG A 325 -15.31 -20.28 36.24
N VAL A 326 -15.73 -21.17 35.35
CA VAL A 326 -15.46 -21.08 33.93
C VAL A 326 -16.66 -20.39 33.28
N TYR A 327 -16.35 -19.42 32.43
CA TYR A 327 -17.32 -18.66 31.65
C TYR A 327 -17.22 -19.06 30.19
N ARG A 328 -18.35 -19.03 29.51
CA ARG A 328 -18.48 -19.23 28.09
C ARG A 328 -18.79 -17.90 27.42
N LEU A 329 -17.91 -17.50 26.50
CA LEU A 329 -18.11 -16.37 25.60
C LEU A 329 -18.71 -16.88 24.29
N GLN A 330 -19.73 -16.21 23.79
CA GLN A 330 -20.27 -16.40 22.45
C GLN A 330 -20.18 -15.10 21.66
N CYS A 331 -19.77 -15.21 20.40
CA CYS A 331 -19.72 -14.11 19.45
C CYS A 331 -20.34 -14.56 18.13
N LEU A 332 -21.40 -13.88 17.69
CA LEU A 332 -22.14 -14.17 16.47
C LEU A 332 -22.17 -12.91 15.60
N ASN A 333 -22.11 -13.09 14.27
CA ASN A 333 -22.20 -11.99 13.31
C ASN A 333 -21.14 -10.90 13.53
N ILE A 334 -19.93 -11.29 13.90
CA ILE A 334 -18.76 -10.40 13.95
C ILE A 334 -18.24 -10.24 12.52
N ALA A 335 -18.13 -8.98 12.09
CA ALA A 335 -17.60 -8.65 10.77
C ALA A 335 -16.14 -8.18 10.87
N ASP A 336 -15.43 -8.14 9.75
CA ASP A 336 -14.20 -7.36 9.60
C ASP A 336 -14.47 -6.03 8.88
N SER A 337 -13.40 -5.29 8.54
CA SER A 337 -13.50 -4.06 7.75
C SER A 337 -13.81 -4.28 6.27
N SER A 338 -13.63 -5.51 5.79
CA SER A 338 -13.82 -5.97 4.41
C SER A 338 -15.25 -6.50 4.17
N GLY A 339 -16.03 -6.66 5.25
CA GLY A 339 -17.41 -7.11 5.24
C GLY A 339 -17.59 -8.62 5.44
N ASN A 340 -16.53 -9.41 5.61
CA ASN A 340 -16.70 -10.83 5.87
C ASN A 340 -17.24 -11.01 7.29
N ARG A 341 -18.20 -11.92 7.44
CA ARG A 341 -18.92 -12.13 8.69
C ARG A 341 -18.97 -13.61 9.04
N ASN A 342 -18.71 -13.93 10.31
CA ASN A 342 -18.88 -15.31 10.77
C ASN A 342 -20.39 -15.65 10.79
N ARG A 343 -20.74 -16.75 10.10
CA ARG A 343 -22.10 -17.29 10.09
C ARG A 343 -22.37 -18.16 11.32
N ASP A 344 -21.36 -18.89 11.77
CA ASP A 344 -21.43 -19.73 12.95
C ASP A 344 -21.12 -18.95 14.23
N THR A 345 -21.66 -19.41 15.36
CA THR A 345 -21.34 -18.82 16.65
C THR A 345 -19.92 -19.20 17.06
N LEU A 346 -19.06 -18.20 17.24
CA LEU A 346 -17.72 -18.38 17.78
C LEU A 346 -17.81 -18.54 19.29
N ILE A 347 -17.16 -19.57 19.83
CA ILE A 347 -17.22 -19.90 21.26
C ILE A 347 -15.82 -19.94 21.84
N SER A 348 -15.63 -19.35 23.02
CA SER A 348 -14.41 -19.50 23.81
C SER A 348 -14.76 -19.68 25.28
N TYR A 349 -13.97 -20.48 25.99
CA TYR A 349 -14.10 -20.67 27.43
C TYR A 349 -12.94 -20.00 28.13
N PHE A 350 -13.20 -19.37 29.27
CA PHE A 350 -12.17 -18.72 30.06
C PHE A 350 -12.49 -18.81 31.55
N MET A 351 -11.47 -18.85 32.40
CA MET A 351 -11.63 -18.81 33.85
C MET A 351 -11.78 -17.37 34.33
N GLY A 352 -12.69 -17.13 35.28
CA GLY A 352 -12.77 -15.86 35.97
C GLY A 352 -11.52 -15.56 36.81
N THR A 353 -11.45 -14.37 37.39
CA THR A 353 -10.33 -14.00 38.27
C THR A 353 -10.81 -13.11 39.40
N ALA A 354 -10.23 -13.24 40.58
CA ALA A 354 -10.48 -12.35 41.72
C ALA A 354 -9.63 -11.07 41.65
N ARG A 355 -8.68 -10.98 40.69
CA ARG A 355 -7.77 -9.84 40.57
C ARG A 355 -8.55 -8.57 40.26
N GLN A 356 -8.37 -7.56 41.09
CA GLN A 356 -8.95 -6.23 40.88
C GLN A 356 -7.93 -5.26 40.29
N ASP A 357 -8.41 -4.24 39.57
CA ASP A 357 -7.57 -3.10 39.21
C ASP A 357 -7.45 -2.18 40.43
N THR A 358 -6.27 -2.16 41.06
CA THR A 358 -5.99 -1.31 42.23
C THR A 358 -5.50 0.09 41.87
N ALA A 359 -5.24 0.40 40.59
CA ALA A 359 -4.75 1.70 40.18
C ALA A 359 -5.74 2.83 40.52
N ALA A 360 -5.22 3.99 40.92
CA ALA A 360 -6.03 5.19 41.09
C ALA A 360 -6.57 5.65 39.73
N PHE A 361 -7.78 6.22 39.71
CA PHE A 361 -8.40 6.71 38.47
C PHE A 361 -7.78 8.05 38.07
N LYS A 362 -7.14 8.07 36.89
CA LYS A 362 -6.33 9.19 36.39
C LYS A 362 -6.66 9.51 34.95
N LEU A 363 -6.59 10.81 34.65
CA LEU A 363 -6.52 11.34 33.30
C LEU A 363 -5.08 11.21 32.80
N LEU A 364 -4.87 10.43 31.73
CA LEU A 364 -3.55 10.16 31.16
C LEU A 364 -3.16 11.16 30.08
N HIS A 365 -4.09 11.45 29.16
CA HIS A 365 -3.87 12.41 28.09
C HIS A 365 -5.03 13.38 28.00
N TYR A 366 -4.66 14.64 27.84
CA TYR A 366 -5.59 15.72 27.56
C TYR A 366 -4.91 16.66 26.57
N LEU A 367 -5.41 16.66 25.34
CA LEU A 367 -4.91 17.48 24.25
C LEU A 367 -6.02 18.39 23.72
N PRO A 368 -5.73 19.63 23.30
CA PRO A 368 -4.44 20.31 23.43
C PRO A 368 -3.99 20.46 24.89
N LYS A 369 -2.66 20.51 25.10
CA LYS A 369 -2.10 20.77 26.43
C LYS A 369 -2.43 22.18 26.87
N ASP A 370 -2.45 22.43 28.18
CA ASP A 370 -2.60 23.78 28.70
C ASP A 370 -1.49 24.70 28.16
N SER A 371 -1.86 25.94 27.89
CA SER A 371 -1.05 26.98 27.25
C SER A 371 -0.46 26.60 25.88
N ALA A 372 -1.00 25.56 25.21
CA ALA A 372 -0.53 25.17 23.89
C ALA A 372 -0.71 26.31 22.88
N LYS A 373 0.34 26.58 22.10
CA LYS A 373 0.35 27.58 21.04
C LYS A 373 0.28 26.90 19.67
N LYS A 374 -0.23 27.63 18.68
CA LYS A 374 -0.34 27.16 17.29
C LYS A 374 -1.14 25.87 17.15
N VAL A 375 -2.19 25.72 17.97
CA VAL A 375 -3.17 24.65 17.80
C VAL A 375 -3.83 24.80 16.44
N ARG A 376 -4.10 23.68 15.78
CA ARG A 376 -4.63 23.68 14.42
C ARG A 376 -6.13 23.94 14.41
N PRO A 377 -6.69 24.60 13.37
CA PRO A 377 -8.14 24.79 13.23
C PRO A 377 -8.94 23.48 13.25
N GLU A 378 -8.40 22.40 12.68
CA GLU A 378 -9.00 21.08 12.66
C GLU A 378 -8.77 20.24 13.94
N ALA A 379 -8.17 20.82 14.99
CA ALA A 379 -7.85 20.08 16.20
C ALA A 379 -9.10 19.71 17.00
N SER A 380 -9.11 18.48 17.50
CA SER A 380 -10.09 17.96 18.45
C SER A 380 -9.54 18.00 19.87
N VAL A 381 -10.42 18.04 20.88
CA VAL A 381 -10.01 17.87 22.27
C VAL A 381 -9.98 16.37 22.60
N ILE A 382 -8.79 15.80 22.75
CA ILE A 382 -8.58 14.38 23.01
C ILE A 382 -8.46 14.16 24.51
N VAL A 383 -9.28 13.27 25.05
CA VAL A 383 -9.28 12.87 26.45
C VAL A 383 -9.01 11.37 26.54
N GLN A 384 -8.07 10.97 27.39
CA GLN A 384 -7.76 9.56 27.65
C GLN A 384 -7.59 9.31 29.14
N PHE A 385 -8.30 8.31 29.66
CA PHE A 385 -8.19 7.84 31.03
C PHE A 385 -7.39 6.54 31.11
N ASN A 386 -6.95 6.17 32.32
CA ASN A 386 -6.31 4.87 32.56
C ASN A 386 -7.30 3.73 32.84
N GLN A 387 -8.58 4.03 33.00
CA GLN A 387 -9.64 3.06 33.27
C GLN A 387 -10.85 3.33 32.36
N PRO A 388 -11.70 2.31 32.10
CA PRO A 388 -12.91 2.47 31.30
C PRO A 388 -13.86 3.50 31.91
N VAL A 389 -14.44 4.38 31.10
CA VAL A 389 -15.38 5.42 31.55
C VAL A 389 -16.68 5.43 30.76
N ASN A 390 -17.76 5.90 31.40
CA ASN A 390 -18.99 6.20 30.68
C ASN A 390 -18.85 7.54 29.95
N TRP A 391 -18.70 7.50 28.62
CA TRP A 391 -18.53 8.69 27.79
C TRP A 391 -19.73 9.65 27.78
N HIS A 392 -20.93 9.17 28.12
CA HIS A 392 -22.08 10.06 28.29
C HIS A 392 -21.89 11.00 29.49
N GLN A 393 -21.37 10.49 30.61
CA GLN A 393 -21.04 11.32 31.77
C GLN A 393 -19.93 12.33 31.44
N VAL A 394 -18.90 11.89 30.71
CA VAL A 394 -17.81 12.76 30.25
C VAL A 394 -18.36 13.90 29.39
N ALA A 395 -19.27 13.60 28.47
CA ALA A 395 -19.89 14.60 27.60
C ALA A 395 -20.69 15.66 28.39
N LEU A 396 -21.44 15.24 29.41
CA LEU A 396 -22.18 16.16 30.30
C LEU A 396 -21.28 17.00 31.20
N ALA A 397 -20.06 16.54 31.46
CA ALA A 397 -19.07 17.19 32.31
C ALA A 397 -18.07 18.08 31.54
N PHE A 398 -18.15 18.11 30.21
CA PHE A 398 -17.24 18.82 29.33
C PHE A 398 -17.86 20.08 28.71
N ARG A 399 -17.05 21.13 28.57
CA ARG A 399 -17.36 22.34 27.78
C ARG A 399 -16.11 22.81 27.04
N LEU A 400 -16.30 23.29 25.81
CA LEU A 400 -15.29 24.04 25.07
C LEU A 400 -15.82 25.46 24.84
N LEU A 401 -15.00 26.45 25.19
CA LEU A 401 -15.34 27.87 25.11
C LEU A 401 -14.35 28.58 24.19
N LYS A 402 -14.83 29.47 23.33
CA LYS A 402 -14.06 30.41 22.53
C LYS A 402 -14.11 31.79 23.20
N ASP A 403 -12.95 32.44 23.32
CA ASP A 403 -12.81 33.77 23.93
C ASP A 403 -13.50 33.85 25.31
N SER A 404 -13.28 32.82 26.12
CA SER A 404 -13.81 32.60 27.47
C SER A 404 -15.32 32.39 27.64
N ASN A 405 -16.18 32.86 26.73
CA ASN A 405 -17.63 32.84 26.96
C ASN A 405 -18.47 32.14 25.88
N ASN A 406 -17.96 32.02 24.65
CA ASN A 406 -18.76 31.47 23.55
C ASN A 406 -18.65 29.95 23.51
N VAL A 407 -19.75 29.23 23.79
CA VAL A 407 -19.75 27.76 23.74
C VAL A 407 -19.50 27.30 22.30
N VAL A 408 -18.63 26.30 22.16
CA VAL A 408 -18.29 25.68 20.87
C VAL A 408 -19.03 24.38 20.76
N ASP A 409 -19.95 24.29 19.80
CA ASP A 409 -20.69 23.07 19.50
C ASP A 409 -19.79 22.02 18.85
N GLY A 410 -20.10 20.76 19.11
CA GLY A 410 -19.36 19.61 18.60
C GLY A 410 -19.93 18.29 19.11
N HIS A 411 -19.28 17.20 18.74
CA HIS A 411 -19.70 15.85 19.11
C HIS A 411 -18.49 15.03 19.60
N TRP A 412 -18.75 13.99 20.40
CA TRP A 412 -17.72 13.07 20.84
C TRP A 412 -17.56 11.90 19.88
N GLN A 413 -16.34 11.69 19.39
CA GLN A 413 -15.93 10.50 18.66
C GLN A 413 -15.21 9.56 19.62
N ILE A 414 -15.91 8.51 20.04
CA ILE A 414 -15.38 7.49 20.97
C ILE A 414 -14.48 6.55 20.19
N LYS A 415 -13.21 6.49 20.57
CA LYS A 415 -12.24 5.58 19.95
C LYS A 415 -12.26 4.21 20.63
N ASN A 416 -12.35 4.21 21.96
CA ASN A 416 -12.49 3.01 22.80
C ASN A 416 -12.99 3.39 24.21
N LEU A 417 -12.99 2.43 25.12
CA LEU A 417 -13.42 2.61 26.51
C LEU A 417 -12.61 3.66 27.31
N TYR A 418 -11.41 3.98 26.86
CA TYR A 418 -10.45 4.81 27.57
C TYR A 418 -10.22 6.17 26.91
N GLN A 419 -10.41 6.27 25.59
CA GLN A 419 -10.11 7.45 24.79
C GLN A 419 -11.28 7.87 23.88
N ALA A 420 -11.55 9.18 23.87
CA ALA A 420 -12.43 9.82 22.90
C ALA A 420 -11.90 11.21 22.52
N ALA A 421 -12.39 11.74 21.42
CA ALA A 421 -12.09 13.08 20.95
C ALA A 421 -13.39 13.89 20.81
N PHE A 422 -13.43 15.07 21.41
CA PHE A 422 -14.47 16.05 21.11
C PHE A 422 -14.09 16.79 19.82
N VAL A 423 -14.91 16.61 18.78
CA VAL A 423 -14.73 17.19 17.46
C VAL A 423 -15.68 18.39 17.32
N PRO A 424 -15.14 19.63 17.22
CA PRO A 424 -15.94 20.81 16.95
C PRO A 424 -16.76 20.66 15.66
N GLN A 425 -17.98 21.19 15.64
CA GLN A 425 -18.85 21.15 14.45
C GLN A 425 -18.29 22.01 13.30
N LYS A 426 -17.58 23.08 13.64
CA LYS A 426 -16.86 23.95 12.71
C LYS A 426 -15.38 24.00 13.12
N PRO A 427 -14.44 24.13 12.16
CA PRO A 427 -13.04 24.34 12.49
C PRO A 427 -12.87 25.50 13.48
N LEU A 428 -11.95 25.32 14.43
CA LEU A 428 -11.57 26.36 15.39
C LEU A 428 -11.03 27.56 14.63
N GLN A 429 -11.42 28.76 15.04
CA GLN A 429 -11.06 29.98 14.35
C GLN A 429 -9.61 30.36 14.67
N PRO A 430 -8.78 30.61 13.65
CA PRO A 430 -7.44 31.18 13.81
C PRO A 430 -7.42 32.46 14.65
N ASP A 431 -6.27 32.75 15.26
CA ASP A 431 -6.04 33.97 16.08
C ASP A 431 -6.90 34.07 17.36
N HIS A 432 -7.68 33.04 17.69
CA HIS A 432 -8.52 33.00 18.89
C HIS A 432 -7.99 32.08 19.98
N VAL A 433 -8.46 32.35 21.20
CA VAL A 433 -8.16 31.57 22.41
C VAL A 433 -9.34 30.67 22.71
N TYR A 434 -9.04 29.41 23.04
CA TYR A 434 -10.03 28.43 23.45
C TYR A 434 -9.71 27.91 24.85
N GLN A 435 -10.77 27.65 25.60
CA GLN A 435 -10.70 27.07 26.94
C GLN A 435 -11.55 25.80 26.98
N SER A 436 -10.91 24.66 27.22
CA SER A 436 -11.57 23.39 27.46
C SER A 436 -11.67 23.11 28.96
N VAL A 437 -12.87 22.82 29.43
CA VAL A 437 -13.19 22.59 30.83
C VAL A 437 -13.76 21.19 31.00
N LEU A 438 -13.19 20.41 31.91
CA LEU A 438 -13.66 19.06 32.24
C LEU A 438 -13.81 18.92 33.76
N ASN A 439 -15.04 18.73 34.23
CA ASN A 439 -15.33 18.52 35.65
C ASN A 439 -15.20 17.03 36.02
N LEU A 440 -14.05 16.66 36.58
CA LEU A 440 -13.73 15.28 36.91
C LEU A 440 -14.56 14.73 38.08
N LYS A 441 -15.09 15.59 38.97
CA LYS A 441 -16.00 15.12 40.06
C LYS A 441 -17.30 14.51 39.54
N ARG A 442 -17.69 14.83 38.31
CA ARG A 442 -18.90 14.30 37.66
C ARG A 442 -18.65 13.02 36.86
N ILE A 443 -17.43 12.48 36.91
CA ILE A 443 -16.99 11.33 36.11
C ILE A 443 -16.52 10.24 37.05
N GLN A 444 -17.05 9.03 36.86
CA GLN A 444 -16.64 7.83 37.56
C GLN A 444 -16.21 6.76 36.55
N SER A 445 -15.17 5.99 36.88
CA SER A 445 -14.82 4.83 36.06
C SER A 445 -15.85 3.72 36.24
N TYR A 446 -15.92 2.80 35.28
CA TYR A 446 -16.77 1.60 35.40
C TYR A 446 -16.38 0.69 36.59
N PHE A 447 -15.23 0.94 37.22
CA PHE A 447 -14.77 0.26 38.44
C PHE A 447 -15.13 1.03 39.71
N ASN A 448 -16.07 1.98 39.60
CA ASN A 448 -16.56 2.84 40.68
C ASN A 448 -15.50 3.75 41.31
N LYS A 449 -14.40 4.05 40.61
CA LYS A 449 -13.34 4.95 41.10
C LYS A 449 -13.54 6.37 40.59
N THR A 450 -13.23 7.36 41.42
CA THR A 450 -13.27 8.79 41.10
C THR A 450 -11.86 9.37 41.06
N SER A 451 -11.70 10.50 40.37
CA SER A 451 -10.41 11.17 40.27
C SER A 451 -10.13 11.99 41.53
N THR A 452 -8.85 12.11 41.90
CA THR A 452 -8.41 13.04 42.95
C THR A 452 -8.49 14.49 42.49
N ASP A 453 -8.35 14.74 41.19
CA ASP A 453 -8.45 16.07 40.61
C ASP A 453 -9.92 16.47 40.45
N SER A 454 -10.20 17.74 40.70
CA SER A 454 -11.58 18.24 40.71
C SER A 454 -12.02 18.81 39.37
N LEU A 455 -11.17 19.62 38.74
CA LEU A 455 -11.49 20.41 37.56
C LEU A 455 -10.24 20.56 36.70
N ILE A 456 -10.33 20.18 35.44
CA ILE A 456 -9.32 20.48 34.44
C ILE A 456 -9.79 21.68 33.65
N ARG A 457 -8.92 22.68 33.53
CA ARG A 457 -9.10 23.85 32.67
C ARG A 457 -7.83 24.03 31.87
N HIS A 458 -7.89 23.76 30.57
CA HIS A 458 -6.79 24.02 29.65
C HIS A 458 -7.15 25.18 28.73
N VAL A 459 -6.23 26.11 28.57
CA VAL A 459 -6.32 27.22 27.63
C VAL A 459 -5.36 26.97 26.47
N PHE A 460 -5.77 27.19 25.23
CA PHE A 460 -4.88 27.04 24.09
C PHE A 460 -5.19 28.07 22.99
N PHE A 461 -4.16 28.38 22.21
CA PHE A 461 -4.18 29.39 21.16
C PHE A 461 -4.15 28.72 19.80
N VAL A 462 -5.15 29.01 18.97
CA VAL A 462 -5.19 28.53 17.59
C VAL A 462 -4.17 29.34 16.78
N ILE A 463 -3.46 28.65 15.87
CA ILE A 463 -2.45 29.25 14.99
C ILE A 463 -3.02 30.47 14.24
N SER A 464 -2.17 31.47 13.99
CA SER A 464 -2.59 32.67 13.29
C SER A 464 -2.97 32.39 11.84
N GLN A 465 -4.02 33.04 11.34
CA GLN A 465 -4.40 33.00 9.92
C GLN A 465 -3.21 33.44 9.04
N LYS A 466 -2.37 34.34 9.55
CA LYS A 466 -1.16 34.84 8.87
C LYS A 466 -0.09 33.76 8.63
N GLU A 467 -0.19 32.61 9.29
CA GLU A 467 0.73 31.47 9.13
C GLU A 467 0.14 30.36 8.25
N LEU A 468 -1.07 30.52 7.76
CA LEU A 468 -1.80 29.53 6.98
C LEU A 468 -1.95 29.99 5.53
N GLY A 469 -2.07 29.02 4.63
CA GLY A 469 -2.44 29.21 3.23
C GLY A 469 -3.61 28.31 2.85
N GLU A 470 -3.97 28.37 1.58
CA GLU A 470 -5.16 27.71 1.03
C GLU A 470 -4.82 27.03 -0.30
N ILE A 471 -5.57 25.98 -0.64
CA ILE A 471 -5.57 25.37 -1.97
C ILE A 471 -7.00 25.40 -2.47
N SER A 472 -7.21 25.90 -3.69
CA SER A 472 -8.52 25.87 -4.34
C SER A 472 -8.41 25.49 -5.81
N GLY A 473 -9.50 24.96 -6.34
CA GLY A 473 -9.49 24.38 -7.67
C GLY A 473 -10.84 23.86 -8.13
N THR A 474 -10.81 23.24 -9.30
CA THR A 474 -11.97 22.65 -9.97
C THR A 474 -11.80 21.16 -10.18
N ILE A 475 -12.91 20.42 -10.02
CA ILE A 475 -13.02 19.01 -10.38
C ILE A 475 -13.45 18.95 -11.85
N GLN A 476 -12.55 18.48 -12.71
CA GLN A 476 -12.84 18.28 -14.12
C GLN A 476 -13.25 16.83 -14.36
N THR A 477 -14.47 16.66 -14.86
CA THR A 477 -15.06 15.38 -15.24
C THR A 477 -16.27 15.61 -16.11
N ASP A 478 -16.57 14.71 -17.04
CA ASP A 478 -17.84 14.77 -17.79
C ASP A 478 -18.92 13.88 -17.15
N PHE A 479 -18.59 13.21 -16.05
CA PHE A 479 -19.55 12.47 -15.24
C PHE A 479 -20.42 13.42 -14.41
N ASP A 480 -21.71 13.10 -14.25
CA ASP A 480 -22.59 13.87 -13.38
C ASP A 480 -22.17 13.67 -11.92
N LEU A 481 -22.03 14.76 -11.17
CA LEU A 481 -21.60 14.73 -9.78
C LEU A 481 -22.77 14.42 -8.84
N LYS A 482 -23.57 13.39 -9.17
CA LYS A 482 -24.63 12.87 -8.29
C LYS A 482 -24.04 12.26 -7.03
N HIS A 483 -22.89 11.59 -7.18
CA HIS A 483 -22.16 11.00 -6.06
C HIS A 483 -21.10 11.95 -5.50
N PRO A 484 -20.81 11.89 -4.19
CA PRO A 484 -19.78 12.72 -3.58
C PRO A 484 -18.39 12.41 -4.13
N VAL A 485 -17.55 13.45 -4.24
CA VAL A 485 -16.12 13.29 -4.49
C VAL A 485 -15.36 13.50 -3.19
N ILE A 486 -14.51 12.54 -2.84
CA ILE A 486 -13.63 12.64 -1.68
C ILE A 486 -12.26 13.10 -2.15
N LEU A 487 -11.80 14.23 -1.61
CA LEU A 487 -10.48 14.77 -1.88
C LEU A 487 -9.62 14.72 -0.61
N ASN A 488 -8.36 14.33 -0.76
CA ASN A 488 -7.37 14.31 0.30
C ASN A 488 -6.17 15.17 -0.08
N VAL A 489 -5.76 16.04 0.83
CA VAL A 489 -4.51 16.79 0.73
C VAL A 489 -3.56 16.29 1.78
N ARG A 490 -2.36 15.88 1.38
CA ARG A 490 -1.33 15.32 2.27
C ARG A 490 -0.03 16.09 2.15
N SER A 491 0.56 16.46 3.28
CA SER A 491 1.89 17.07 3.31
C SER A 491 2.94 16.08 2.78
N VAL A 492 3.82 16.57 1.90
CA VAL A 492 5.00 15.83 1.42
C VAL A 492 6.08 15.77 2.51
N SER A 493 6.11 16.74 3.42
CA SER A 493 7.03 16.72 4.56
C SER A 493 6.68 15.60 5.55
N GLY A 494 7.68 15.06 6.26
CA GLY A 494 7.50 13.97 7.24
C GLY A 494 6.59 14.29 8.43
N LYS A 495 6.11 15.54 8.57
CA LYS A 495 5.01 15.87 9.48
C LYS A 495 3.71 15.31 8.88
N ARG A 496 3.13 14.31 9.54
CA ARG A 496 1.86 13.67 9.16
C ARG A 496 0.69 14.66 9.25
N PHE A 497 0.57 15.53 8.26
CA PHE A 497 -0.56 16.43 8.09
C PHE A 497 -1.37 16.01 6.88
N HIS A 498 -2.68 15.88 7.07
CA HIS A 498 -3.63 15.57 6.03
C HIS A 498 -4.95 16.29 6.29
N LEU A 499 -5.62 16.71 5.23
CA LEU A 499 -7.01 17.15 5.26
C LEU A 499 -7.81 16.30 4.28
N ARG A 500 -9.08 16.07 4.63
CA ARG A 500 -10.06 15.40 3.78
C ARG A 500 -11.26 16.31 3.60
N GLN A 501 -11.75 16.42 2.38
CA GLN A 501 -12.95 17.16 2.03
C GLN A 501 -13.88 16.25 1.22
N ILE A 502 -15.17 16.27 1.57
CA ILE A 502 -16.22 15.64 0.77
C ILE A 502 -16.91 16.75 -0.02
N VAL A 503 -16.96 16.61 -1.34
CA VAL A 503 -17.55 17.60 -2.26
C VAL A 503 -18.82 17.00 -2.83
N HIS A 504 -19.96 17.60 -2.50
CA HIS A 504 -21.28 17.21 -2.99
C HIS A 504 -21.76 18.18 -4.07
N ASN A 505 -22.19 17.65 -5.22
CA ASN A 505 -22.89 18.38 -6.29
C ASN A 505 -22.21 19.69 -6.72
N LYS A 506 -20.87 19.76 -6.64
CA LYS A 506 -20.08 20.97 -6.93
C LYS A 506 -18.79 20.59 -7.65
N ARG A 507 -18.43 21.38 -8.66
CA ARG A 507 -17.20 21.22 -9.44
C ARG A 507 -16.01 22.00 -8.87
N THR A 508 -16.11 22.52 -7.65
CA THR A 508 -15.08 23.34 -7.01
C THR A 508 -14.75 22.82 -5.64
N PHE A 509 -13.48 22.89 -5.25
CA PHE A 509 -13.02 22.54 -3.91
C PHE A 509 -12.13 23.65 -3.34
N LYS A 510 -12.06 23.70 -2.01
CA LYS A 510 -11.21 24.64 -1.29
C LYS A 510 -10.81 24.03 0.05
N PHE A 511 -9.52 23.76 0.18
CA PHE A 511 -8.88 23.41 1.44
C PHE A 511 -8.36 24.68 2.09
N ASN A 512 -8.84 24.95 3.29
CA ASN A 512 -8.39 26.07 4.10
C ASN A 512 -7.36 25.60 5.14
N TYR A 513 -6.69 26.57 5.76
CA TYR A 513 -5.88 26.35 6.95
C TYR A 513 -4.65 25.45 6.75
N LEU A 514 -4.06 25.42 5.56
CA LEU A 514 -2.87 24.61 5.30
C LEU A 514 -1.62 25.32 5.84
N PRO A 515 -0.73 24.61 6.55
CA PRO A 515 0.62 25.11 6.78
C PRO A 515 1.33 25.43 5.46
N GLU A 516 2.37 26.25 5.55
CA GLU A 516 3.33 26.38 4.46
C GLU A 516 4.03 25.04 4.19
N GLY A 517 4.10 24.63 2.93
CA GLY A 517 4.71 23.37 2.55
C GLY A 517 4.34 22.90 1.14
N ALA A 518 4.88 21.74 0.78
CA ALA A 518 4.50 21.03 -0.44
C ALA A 518 3.47 19.94 -0.12
N TYR A 519 2.47 19.81 -0.99
CA TYR A 519 1.30 18.98 -0.80
C TYR A 519 1.05 18.07 -2.00
N LYS A 520 0.50 16.89 -1.75
CA LYS A 520 -0.10 16.03 -2.78
C LYS A 520 -1.61 16.06 -2.62
N LEU A 521 -2.31 16.10 -3.75
CA LEU A 521 -3.77 15.99 -3.84
C LEU A 521 -4.12 14.65 -4.50
N ASP A 522 -5.04 13.93 -3.88
CA ASP A 522 -5.65 12.72 -4.42
C ASP A 522 -7.15 12.71 -4.12
N GLY A 523 -7.88 11.85 -4.80
CA GLY A 523 -9.31 11.74 -4.59
C GLY A 523 -9.99 10.69 -5.45
N PHE A 524 -11.24 10.40 -5.11
CA PHE A 524 -12.06 9.36 -5.73
C PHE A 524 -13.54 9.71 -5.65
N TYR A 525 -14.35 9.08 -6.50
CA TYR A 525 -15.81 9.09 -6.37
C TYR A 525 -16.25 8.11 -5.29
N ASP A 526 -17.10 8.55 -4.38
CA ASP A 526 -17.72 7.72 -3.34
C ASP A 526 -19.05 7.17 -3.88
N LEU A 527 -18.99 6.20 -4.79
CA LEU A 527 -20.16 5.72 -5.54
C LEU A 527 -21.17 5.01 -4.63
N ASN A 528 -20.71 4.44 -3.52
CA ASN A 528 -21.55 3.79 -2.52
C ASN A 528 -21.79 4.65 -1.26
N GLU A 529 -21.33 5.90 -1.27
CA GLU A 529 -21.47 6.89 -0.18
C GLU A 529 -20.98 6.42 1.20
N ASN A 530 -20.02 5.50 1.24
CA ASN A 530 -19.51 4.93 2.48
C ASN A 530 -18.33 5.73 3.08
N GLY A 531 -17.82 6.71 2.35
CA GLY A 531 -16.72 7.58 2.76
C GLY A 531 -15.32 7.00 2.53
N LYS A 532 -15.18 5.82 1.94
CA LYS A 532 -13.93 5.07 1.78
C LYS A 532 -13.78 4.61 0.33
N PHE A 533 -12.54 4.58 -0.12
CA PHE A 533 -12.21 4.07 -1.44
C PHE A 533 -12.52 2.57 -1.53
N ASP A 534 -13.45 2.20 -2.41
CA ASP A 534 -13.77 0.80 -2.72
C ASP A 534 -12.81 0.27 -3.80
N HIS A 535 -12.09 -0.81 -3.48
CA HIS A 535 -11.16 -1.47 -4.39
C HIS A 535 -11.86 -2.41 -5.39
N GLY A 536 -13.18 -2.56 -5.29
CA GLY A 536 -13.98 -3.49 -6.08
C GLY A 536 -13.97 -4.92 -5.54
N THR A 537 -14.84 -5.75 -6.08
CA THR A 537 -14.99 -7.17 -5.70
C THR A 537 -15.03 -8.03 -6.95
N ILE A 538 -14.52 -9.27 -6.90
CA ILE A 538 -14.57 -10.18 -8.07
C ILE A 538 -15.85 -11.03 -8.05
N VAL A 539 -16.36 -11.37 -6.86
CA VAL A 539 -17.58 -12.17 -6.69
C VAL A 539 -18.49 -11.54 -5.62
N PRO A 540 -19.64 -10.94 -6.01
CA PRO A 540 -20.00 -10.56 -7.38
C PRO A 540 -19.03 -9.51 -7.94
N PHE A 541 -18.87 -9.48 -9.26
CA PHE A 541 -17.95 -8.55 -9.90
C PHE A 541 -18.43 -7.10 -9.74
N ARG A 542 -17.58 -6.25 -9.18
CA ARG A 542 -17.75 -4.80 -9.07
C ARG A 542 -16.40 -4.14 -9.32
N PHE A 543 -16.40 -3.10 -10.15
CA PHE A 543 -15.22 -2.27 -10.39
C PHE A 543 -14.76 -1.57 -9.09
N CYS A 544 -13.50 -1.13 -9.08
CA CYS A 544 -13.09 -0.15 -8.08
C CYS A 544 -13.71 1.21 -8.37
N GLU A 545 -13.75 2.07 -7.36
CA GLU A 545 -14.14 3.46 -7.58
C GLU A 545 -13.13 4.18 -8.48
N PRO A 546 -13.56 5.09 -9.36
CA PRO A 546 -12.62 5.89 -10.13
C PRO A 546 -11.87 6.85 -9.22
N PHE A 547 -10.54 6.85 -9.30
CA PHE A 547 -9.66 7.65 -8.46
C PHE A 547 -8.53 8.32 -9.25
N LYS A 548 -7.90 9.32 -8.63
CA LYS A 548 -6.72 9.98 -9.18
C LYS A 548 -5.74 10.39 -8.10
N PHE A 549 -4.45 10.18 -8.37
CA PHE A 549 -3.34 10.83 -7.67
C PHE A 549 -2.75 11.92 -8.58
N MET A 550 -2.72 13.17 -8.11
CA MET A 550 -1.95 14.19 -8.81
C MET A 550 -0.45 13.86 -8.73
N GLN A 551 0.25 13.94 -9.86
CA GLN A 551 1.68 13.68 -9.91
C GLN A 551 2.47 14.86 -9.33
N ASP A 552 2.02 16.07 -9.64
CA ASP A 552 2.68 17.29 -9.21
C ASP A 552 2.37 17.65 -7.76
N THR A 553 3.35 18.25 -7.11
CA THR A 553 3.20 18.80 -5.76
C THR A 553 2.67 20.22 -5.81
N ILE A 554 1.67 20.52 -4.98
CA ILE A 554 1.12 21.86 -4.80
C ILE A 554 1.92 22.57 -3.71
N LYS A 555 2.54 23.71 -4.04
CA LYS A 555 3.31 24.51 -3.07
C LYS A 555 2.41 25.56 -2.43
N VAL A 556 2.16 25.44 -1.13
CA VAL A 556 1.39 26.40 -0.34
C VAL A 556 2.33 27.34 0.40
N ARG A 557 2.03 28.64 0.33
CA ARG A 557 2.71 29.71 1.08
C ARG A 557 1.75 30.34 2.09
N LYS A 558 2.30 30.87 3.18
CA LYS A 558 1.54 31.61 4.18
C LYS A 558 0.84 32.81 3.54
N ARG A 559 -0.40 33.08 3.94
CA ARG A 559 -1.25 34.20 3.46
C ARG A 559 -1.62 34.14 1.98
N TRP A 560 -1.34 33.03 1.31
CA TRP A 560 -1.63 32.86 -0.11
C TRP A 560 -2.63 31.74 -0.34
N GLU A 561 -3.53 31.99 -1.28
CA GLU A 561 -4.31 30.97 -1.94
C GLU A 561 -3.54 30.44 -3.15
N THR A 562 -3.30 29.13 -3.17
CA THR A 562 -2.81 28.41 -4.35
C THR A 562 -4.03 27.94 -5.14
N GLY A 563 -4.57 28.85 -5.95
CA GLY A 563 -5.79 28.63 -6.73
C GLY A 563 -5.52 28.05 -8.11
N GLY A 564 -6.61 27.72 -8.83
CA GLY A 564 -6.56 27.25 -10.21
C GLY A 564 -6.10 25.79 -10.36
N VAL A 565 -6.11 25.01 -9.28
CA VAL A 565 -5.76 23.59 -9.34
C VAL A 565 -6.84 22.83 -10.12
N ILE A 566 -6.45 22.18 -11.22
CA ILE A 566 -7.35 21.34 -12.01
C ILE A 566 -7.17 19.89 -11.56
N PHE A 567 -8.21 19.32 -10.97
CA PHE A 567 -8.24 17.93 -10.55
C PHE A 567 -9.13 17.11 -11.49
N THR A 568 -8.51 16.43 -12.45
CA THR A 568 -9.21 15.63 -13.45
C THR A 568 -9.46 14.21 -12.93
N LEU A 569 -10.73 13.85 -12.76
CA LEU A 569 -11.14 12.51 -12.36
C LEU A 569 -11.50 11.66 -13.58
N PRO A 570 -11.07 10.39 -13.62
CA PRO A 570 -11.48 9.49 -14.69
C PRO A 570 -12.98 9.20 -14.60
N GLN A 571 -13.62 9.03 -15.75
CA GLN A 571 -15.05 8.72 -15.80
C GLN A 571 -15.29 7.23 -15.52
N PRO A 572 -16.19 6.89 -14.58
CA PRO A 572 -16.73 5.52 -14.52
C PRO A 572 -17.43 5.19 -15.84
N MET A 573 -17.53 3.91 -16.17
CA MET A 573 -18.47 3.51 -17.22
C MET A 573 -19.88 3.59 -16.62
N GLU A 574 -20.81 4.29 -17.27
CA GLU A 574 -22.22 4.20 -16.90
C GLU A 574 -22.63 2.73 -17.01
N THR A 575 -22.98 2.11 -15.89
CA THR A 575 -23.62 0.81 -15.92
C THR A 575 -24.92 0.99 -16.69
N LEU A 576 -25.11 0.21 -17.76
CA LEU A 576 -26.36 0.08 -18.53
C LEU A 576 -27.58 -0.39 -17.70
N ASN A 577 -27.54 -0.30 -16.37
CA ASN A 577 -28.51 -0.87 -15.44
C ASN A 577 -29.30 0.15 -14.61
N ASP A 578 -29.22 1.45 -14.90
CA ASP A 578 -30.14 2.44 -14.30
C ASP A 578 -31.44 2.63 -15.12
N SER A 579 -31.71 1.72 -16.06
CA SER A 579 -32.94 1.73 -16.87
C SER A 579 -33.61 0.34 -16.95
N LEU A 580 -33.86 -0.28 -15.79
CA LEU A 580 -34.88 -1.33 -15.63
C LEU A 580 -35.64 -1.18 -14.30
#